data_AF-A0A943XA92-F1
#
_entry.id   AF-A0A943XA92-F1
#
_cell.length_a   1.000
_cell.length_b   1.000
_cell.length_c   1.000
_cell.angle_alpha   90.00
_cell.angle_beta   90.00
_cell.angle_gamma   90.00
#
_symmetry.space_group_name_H-M   'P 1'
#
loop_
_entity.id
_entity.type
_entity.pdbx_description
1 polymer ?
#
loop_
_entity_poly.entity_id
_entity_poly.type
_entity_poly.pdbx_seq_one_letter_code
_entity_poly.pdbx_strand_id
1 'polypeptide(L)'
;MNYSFTIESIFRDLPTFHQKGITELTVNDLKFSSDKEGILRLVKEIKKHCPDLFLSLLIDPKIIDRALVDSLSEIYCSLEIPVCGTEKNGNLLFDKKFYSGKASLLNEAGLVFGFNMAWGMQKGDTFKMFRDRLDFAASLYPNHIDFEQLERTPYEDPKPTGVYSSKDMDFSRGMAFACKVFYSQGRAVPWFNSVLQALKINASSFFADFEEFQQCNNCSFEVEFDGDEAGHKAVEKLQLMFLSQKFEEKSKIHLFAAVNDIVKINGAFSRCSSDGTEEDVELSYNPEDLLSPYSLNIADFVENVAMESTEIKIFETDEGPDFKIIG
;
A
#
# COMPACT_ATOMS: atom_id res chain seq x y z
N MET A 1 18.07 10.18 13.55
CA MET A 1 19.09 11.11 12.96
C MET A 1 19.17 10.75 11.49
N ASN A 2 18.95 11.70 10.58
CA ASN A 2 18.90 11.40 9.14
C ASN A 2 20.30 11.60 8.52
N TYR A 3 20.80 10.56 7.85
CA TYR A 3 22.07 10.58 7.15
C TYR A 3 21.82 10.59 5.63
N SER A 4 22.71 11.22 4.87
CA SER A 4 22.69 11.18 3.41
C SER A 4 24.00 10.57 2.90
N PHE A 5 23.88 9.64 1.96
CA PHE A 5 24.98 8.86 1.41
C PHE A 5 24.93 8.89 -0.12
N THR A 6 26.10 8.86 -0.76
CA THR A 6 26.21 8.40 -2.15
C THR A 6 26.24 6.87 -2.17
N ILE A 7 25.87 6.24 -3.29
CA ILE A 7 25.95 4.78 -3.45
C ILE A 7 27.33 4.24 -3.09
N GLU A 8 28.40 4.91 -3.55
CA GLU A 8 29.78 4.51 -3.22
C GLU A 8 30.06 4.56 -1.71
N SER A 9 29.55 5.59 -1.02
CA SER A 9 29.72 5.70 0.43
C SER A 9 28.90 4.69 1.20
N ILE A 10 27.73 4.26 0.70
CA ILE A 10 26.94 3.18 1.31
C ILE A 10 27.81 1.93 1.44
N PHE A 11 28.42 1.46 0.34
CA PHE A 11 29.25 0.26 0.37
C PHE A 11 30.45 0.36 1.32
N ARG A 12 31.03 1.55 1.47
CA ARG A 12 32.16 1.79 2.38
C ARG A 12 31.71 1.83 3.84
N ASP A 13 30.58 2.48 4.11
CA ASP A 13 30.17 2.85 5.46
C ASP A 13 29.18 1.86 6.07
N LEU A 14 28.63 0.91 5.29
CA LEU A 14 27.69 -0.12 5.74
C LEU A 14 28.16 -0.86 7.02
N PRO A 15 29.44 -1.27 7.15
CA PRO A 15 29.93 -1.90 8.38
C PRO A 15 29.82 -1.03 9.65
N THR A 16 29.62 0.28 9.50
CA THR A 16 29.45 1.24 10.60
C THR A 16 28.00 1.54 10.94
N PHE A 17 27.03 1.08 10.15
CA PHE A 17 25.62 1.46 10.30
C PHE A 17 25.04 1.01 11.64
N HIS A 18 25.30 -0.24 12.04
CA HIS A 18 24.88 -0.76 13.33
C HIS A 18 25.43 0.07 14.50
N GLN A 19 26.71 0.47 14.45
CA GLN A 19 27.33 1.30 15.49
C GLN A 19 26.75 2.72 15.54
N LYS A 20 26.21 3.21 14.41
CA LYS A 20 25.51 4.49 14.30
C LYS A 20 24.02 4.39 14.68
N GLY A 21 23.52 3.21 15.01
CA GLY A 21 22.10 2.97 15.29
C GLY A 21 21.21 3.16 14.06
N ILE A 22 21.76 2.98 12.85
CA ILE A 22 20.99 3.05 11.61
C ILE A 22 20.28 1.71 11.42
N THR A 23 18.94 1.73 11.49
CA THR A 23 18.06 0.55 11.36
C THR A 23 17.33 0.51 10.01
N GLU A 24 17.34 1.61 9.26
CA GLU A 24 16.70 1.72 7.96
C GLU A 24 17.63 2.43 6.96
N LEU A 25 17.61 1.95 5.71
CA LEU A 25 18.27 2.56 4.57
C LEU A 25 17.27 2.70 3.41
N THR A 26 17.05 3.94 2.97
CA THR A 26 16.27 4.24 1.77
C THR A 26 17.20 4.55 0.59
N VAL A 27 17.01 3.88 -0.54
CA VAL A 27 17.80 4.06 -1.77
C VAL A 27 16.89 4.43 -2.95
N ASN A 28 16.86 5.72 -3.29
CA ASN A 28 16.01 6.28 -4.35
C ASN A 28 16.80 6.78 -5.58
N ASP A 29 18.03 6.30 -5.78
CA ASP A 29 18.86 6.70 -6.92
C ASP A 29 18.38 6.04 -8.22
N LEU A 30 17.96 6.86 -9.19
CA LEU A 30 17.42 6.41 -10.48
C LEU A 30 18.40 5.62 -11.36
N LYS A 31 19.71 5.83 -11.21
CA LYS A 31 20.71 5.06 -11.97
C LYS A 31 20.93 3.72 -11.31
N PHE A 32 21.02 3.72 -9.98
CA PHE A 32 21.20 2.51 -9.20
C PHE A 32 19.98 1.57 -9.24
N SER A 33 18.77 2.12 -9.35
CA SER A 33 17.54 1.32 -9.46
C SER A 33 17.51 0.37 -10.68
N SER A 34 18.35 0.63 -11.69
CA SER A 34 18.52 -0.21 -12.88
C SER A 34 19.80 -1.06 -12.86
N ASP A 35 20.64 -0.93 -11.84
CA ASP A 35 21.91 -1.66 -11.71
C ASP A 35 21.72 -2.96 -10.91
N LYS A 36 21.29 -4.01 -11.61
CA LYS A 36 21.04 -5.32 -11.01
C LYS A 36 22.24 -5.86 -10.23
N GLU A 37 23.44 -5.78 -10.80
CA GLU A 37 24.66 -6.31 -10.17
C GLU A 37 25.03 -5.49 -8.94
N GLY A 38 24.87 -4.17 -9.00
CA GLY A 38 25.02 -3.28 -7.86
C GLY A 38 24.05 -3.62 -6.72
N ILE A 39 22.77 -3.86 -7.04
CA ILE A 39 21.75 -4.23 -6.04
C ILE A 39 22.06 -5.59 -5.41
N LEU A 40 22.38 -6.62 -6.21
CA LEU A 40 22.77 -7.94 -5.69
C LEU A 40 23.99 -7.84 -4.77
N ARG A 41 24.96 -6.99 -5.13
CA ARG A 41 26.11 -6.72 -4.27
C ARG A 41 25.68 -6.02 -2.98
N LEU A 42 24.78 -5.04 -3.02
CA LEU A 42 24.28 -4.35 -1.84
C LEU A 42 23.60 -5.33 -0.88
N VAL A 43 22.70 -6.18 -1.38
CA VAL A 43 22.01 -7.21 -0.60
C VAL A 43 23.04 -8.12 0.10
N LYS A 44 24.05 -8.58 -0.64
CA LYS A 44 25.12 -9.41 -0.07
C LYS A 44 25.89 -8.71 1.06
N GLU A 45 26.19 -7.42 0.91
CA GLU A 45 26.88 -6.66 1.97
C GLU A 45 25.97 -6.40 3.17
N ILE A 46 24.67 -6.14 2.97
CA ILE A 46 23.68 -6.00 4.05
C ILE A 46 23.62 -7.29 4.88
N LYS A 47 23.41 -8.45 4.24
CA LYS A 47 23.38 -9.74 4.94
C LYS A 47 24.62 -9.99 5.79
N LYS A 48 25.77 -9.52 5.34
CA LYS A 48 27.06 -9.74 6.01
C LYS A 48 27.30 -8.79 7.17
N HIS A 49 26.90 -7.53 7.03
CA HIS A 49 27.32 -6.46 7.93
C HIS A 49 26.19 -5.91 8.80
N CYS A 50 24.94 -5.92 8.32
CA CYS A 50 23.76 -5.40 9.01
C CYS A 50 22.51 -6.22 8.63
N PRO A 51 22.41 -7.49 9.05
CA PRO A 51 21.30 -8.37 8.64
C PRO A 51 19.91 -7.86 9.06
N ASP A 52 19.85 -7.07 10.14
CA ASP A 52 18.60 -6.51 10.68
C ASP A 52 18.25 -5.13 10.08
N LEU A 53 19.02 -4.64 9.10
CA LEU A 53 18.76 -3.37 8.43
C LEU A 53 17.56 -3.52 7.48
N PHE A 54 16.54 -2.69 7.66
CA PHE A 54 15.46 -2.58 6.70
C PHE A 54 15.89 -1.75 5.48
N LEU A 55 15.71 -2.29 4.27
CA LEU A 55 16.04 -1.63 3.01
C LEU A 55 14.75 -1.21 2.28
N SER A 56 14.52 0.09 2.10
CA SER A 56 13.55 0.60 1.11
C SER A 56 14.29 0.95 -0.18
N LEU A 57 13.91 0.32 -1.30
CA LEU A 57 14.66 0.39 -2.56
C LEU A 57 13.76 0.75 -3.74
N LEU A 58 14.05 1.88 -4.39
CA LEU A 58 13.56 2.16 -5.73
C LEU A 58 14.17 1.19 -6.73
N ILE A 59 13.32 0.50 -7.49
CA ILE A 59 13.76 -0.53 -8.45
C ILE A 59 13.10 -0.34 -9.83
N ASP A 60 13.89 -0.40 -10.90
CA ASP A 60 13.35 -0.47 -12.26
C ASP A 60 12.68 -1.84 -12.44
N PRO A 61 11.36 -1.91 -12.74
CA PRO A 61 10.68 -3.19 -12.90
C PRO A 61 11.29 -4.09 -13.98
N LYS A 62 12.08 -3.55 -14.92
CA LYS A 62 12.73 -4.34 -15.98
C LYS A 62 13.76 -5.33 -15.45
N ILE A 63 14.44 -5.00 -14.34
CA ILE A 63 15.49 -5.85 -13.78
C ILE A 63 14.96 -6.88 -12.77
N ILE A 64 13.69 -6.77 -12.37
CA ILE A 64 13.04 -7.72 -11.47
C ILE A 64 12.91 -9.08 -12.17
N ASP A 65 13.70 -10.05 -11.73
CA ASP A 65 13.61 -11.44 -12.13
C ASP A 65 13.83 -12.36 -10.94
N ARG A 66 13.69 -13.67 -11.13
CA ARG A 66 13.79 -14.65 -10.03
C ARG A 66 15.10 -14.52 -9.25
N ALA A 67 16.23 -14.36 -9.92
CA ALA A 67 17.52 -14.27 -9.23
C ALA A 67 17.60 -13.04 -8.31
N LEU A 68 17.00 -11.92 -8.73
CA LEU A 68 16.93 -10.73 -7.90
C LEU A 68 15.94 -10.89 -6.74
N VAL A 69 14.76 -11.45 -7.02
CA VAL A 69 13.73 -11.75 -6.01
C VAL A 69 14.26 -12.69 -4.94
N ASP A 70 14.91 -13.79 -5.34
CA ASP A 70 15.50 -14.77 -4.43
C ASP A 70 16.53 -14.09 -3.50
N SER A 71 17.39 -13.23 -4.03
CA SER A 71 18.37 -12.52 -3.22
C SER A 71 17.71 -11.52 -2.25
N LEU A 72 16.71 -10.77 -2.71
CA LEU A 72 16.01 -9.78 -1.87
C LEU A 72 15.22 -10.45 -0.74
N SER A 73 14.70 -11.66 -0.95
CA SER A 73 13.98 -12.43 0.08
C SER A 73 14.83 -12.83 1.28
N GLU A 74 16.16 -12.67 1.19
CA GLU A 74 17.09 -13.01 2.26
C GLU A 74 17.39 -11.84 3.22
N ILE A 75 16.77 -10.66 3.00
CA ILE A 75 16.90 -9.47 3.85
C ILE A 75 15.53 -8.84 4.10
N TYR A 76 15.44 -7.97 5.10
CA TYR A 76 14.25 -7.15 5.31
C TYR A 76 14.23 -6.00 4.30
N CYS A 77 13.31 -6.02 3.34
CA CYS A 77 13.19 -4.94 2.36
C CYS A 77 11.76 -4.66 1.91
N SER A 78 11.54 -3.42 1.46
CA SER A 78 10.40 -2.99 0.65
C SER A 78 10.89 -2.47 -0.70
N LEU A 79 10.21 -2.85 -1.77
CA LEU A 79 10.51 -2.39 -3.13
C LEU A 79 9.55 -1.30 -3.58
N GLU A 80 10.10 -0.18 -4.03
CA GLU A 80 9.34 0.93 -4.62
C GLU A 80 9.38 0.83 -6.14
N ILE A 81 8.25 0.54 -6.78
CA ILE A 81 8.19 0.22 -8.21
C ILE A 81 7.44 1.31 -8.97
N PRO A 82 8.09 2.05 -9.88
CA PRO A 82 7.42 3.00 -10.75
C PRO A 82 6.43 2.31 -11.71
N VAL A 83 5.16 2.69 -11.63
CA VAL A 83 4.09 2.22 -12.53
C VAL A 83 3.76 3.30 -13.54
N CYS A 84 4.50 3.28 -14.65
CA CYS A 84 4.43 4.29 -15.70
C CYS A 84 4.08 3.66 -17.06
N GLY A 85 3.54 4.48 -17.95
CA GLY A 85 3.34 4.08 -19.34
C GLY A 85 4.61 4.29 -20.17
N THR A 86 4.66 3.67 -21.34
CA THR A 86 5.66 3.93 -22.38
C THR A 86 5.07 4.87 -23.43
N GLU A 87 5.73 6.00 -23.68
CA GLU A 87 5.33 6.93 -24.74
C GLU A 87 5.73 6.38 -26.12
N LYS A 88 4.75 6.25 -27.02
CA LYS A 88 4.97 5.82 -28.40
C LYS A 88 4.10 6.62 -29.35
N ASN A 89 4.73 7.37 -30.26
CA ASN A 89 4.06 8.20 -31.26
C ASN A 89 3.03 9.18 -30.67
N GLY A 90 3.29 9.72 -29.47
CA GLY A 90 2.38 10.65 -28.77
C GLY A 90 1.24 9.98 -28.00
N ASN A 91 1.15 8.64 -28.02
CA ASN A 91 0.25 7.89 -27.16
C ASN A 91 1.01 7.30 -25.98
N LEU A 92 0.36 7.26 -24.82
CA LEU A 92 0.86 6.55 -23.66
C LEU A 92 0.32 5.10 -23.70
N LEU A 93 1.22 4.12 -23.62
CA LEU A 93 0.86 2.69 -23.61
C LEU A 93 1.21 2.09 -22.25
N PHE A 94 0.29 1.32 -21.67
CA PHE A 94 0.49 0.70 -20.37
C PHE A 94 0.51 -0.83 -20.48
N ASP A 95 1.66 -1.44 -20.16
CA ASP A 95 1.85 -2.89 -20.29
C ASP A 95 1.41 -3.62 -19.02
N LYS A 96 0.10 -3.92 -18.95
CA LYS A 96 -0.49 -4.69 -17.84
C LYS A 96 0.18 -6.04 -17.64
N LYS A 97 0.54 -6.73 -18.74
CA LYS A 97 1.12 -8.08 -18.65
C LYS A 97 2.50 -8.03 -18.01
N PHE A 98 3.30 -7.03 -18.36
CA PHE A 98 4.61 -6.82 -17.77
C PHE A 98 4.51 -6.62 -16.25
N TYR A 99 3.69 -5.66 -15.80
CA TYR A 99 3.54 -5.36 -14.38
C TYR A 99 2.90 -6.50 -13.58
N SER A 100 1.89 -7.19 -14.11
CA SER A 100 1.33 -8.38 -13.46
C SER A 100 2.39 -9.47 -13.27
N GLY A 101 3.23 -9.70 -14.28
CA GLY A 101 4.31 -10.68 -14.16
C GLY A 101 5.34 -10.32 -13.09
N LYS A 102 5.62 -9.04 -12.86
CA LYS A 102 6.53 -8.59 -11.79
C LYS A 102 5.88 -8.72 -10.41
N ALA A 103 4.65 -8.24 -10.26
CA ALA A 103 3.91 -8.36 -9.00
C ALA A 103 3.72 -9.83 -8.60
N SER A 104 3.43 -10.73 -9.53
CA SER A 104 3.34 -12.17 -9.25
C SER A 104 4.64 -12.73 -8.67
N LEU A 105 5.80 -12.39 -9.24
CA LEU A 105 7.10 -12.85 -8.70
C LEU A 105 7.33 -12.39 -7.27
N LEU A 106 6.94 -11.16 -6.94
CA LEU A 106 7.12 -10.58 -5.60
C LEU A 106 6.14 -11.18 -4.59
N ASN A 107 4.86 -11.30 -4.96
CA ASN A 107 3.83 -11.95 -4.15
C ASN A 107 4.16 -13.42 -3.86
N GLU A 108 4.61 -14.18 -4.88
CA GLU A 108 5.02 -15.59 -4.71
C GLU A 108 6.19 -15.75 -3.73
N ALA A 109 7.07 -14.74 -3.65
CA ALA A 109 8.20 -14.73 -2.73
C ALA A 109 7.88 -14.10 -1.36
N GLY A 110 6.67 -13.58 -1.16
CA GLY A 110 6.30 -12.86 0.06
C GLY A 110 7.05 -11.55 0.27
N LEU A 111 7.58 -10.94 -0.80
CA LEU A 111 8.28 -9.66 -0.72
C LEU A 111 7.30 -8.50 -0.60
N VAL A 112 7.64 -7.54 0.27
CA VAL A 112 6.91 -6.27 0.40
C VAL A 112 7.26 -5.38 -0.79
N PHE A 113 6.24 -4.83 -1.46
CA PHE A 113 6.44 -3.86 -2.54
C PHE A 113 5.28 -2.87 -2.64
N GLY A 114 5.59 -1.66 -3.08
CA GLY A 114 4.59 -0.65 -3.42
C GLY A 114 4.72 -0.15 -4.85
N PHE A 115 3.70 0.57 -5.27
CA PHE A 115 3.66 1.22 -6.57
C PHE A 115 3.74 2.73 -6.44
N ASN A 116 4.73 3.30 -7.14
CA ASN A 116 4.85 4.74 -7.35
C ASN A 116 4.13 5.11 -8.65
N MET A 117 3.03 5.82 -8.51
CA MET A 117 2.19 6.27 -9.61
C MET A 117 2.28 7.78 -9.82
N ALA A 118 1.91 8.21 -11.01
CA ALA A 118 1.77 9.62 -11.35
C ALA A 118 0.53 9.86 -12.22
N TRP A 119 0.02 11.08 -12.19
CA TRP A 119 -1.06 11.57 -13.04
C TRP A 119 -0.61 12.78 -13.85
N GLY A 120 -0.92 12.81 -15.15
CA GLY A 120 -0.72 14.00 -15.99
C GLY A 120 0.74 14.40 -16.26
N MET A 121 1.72 13.64 -15.75
CA MET A 121 3.14 13.90 -15.95
C MET A 121 3.67 13.43 -17.32
N GLN A 122 3.08 12.35 -17.86
CA GLN A 122 3.52 11.77 -19.13
C GLN A 122 2.70 12.31 -20.31
N LYS A 123 3.35 12.49 -21.46
CA LYS A 123 2.69 12.98 -22.66
C LYS A 123 1.68 11.96 -23.16
N GLY A 124 0.46 12.42 -23.41
CA GLY A 124 -0.65 11.57 -23.87
C GLY A 124 -1.36 10.83 -22.73
N ASP A 125 -1.02 11.11 -21.47
CA ASP A 125 -1.82 10.66 -20.34
C ASP A 125 -3.20 11.32 -20.33
N THR A 126 -4.18 10.64 -19.74
CA THR A 126 -5.56 11.12 -19.61
C THR A 126 -6.14 10.68 -18.28
N PHE A 127 -7.19 11.35 -17.82
CA PHE A 127 -7.89 10.95 -16.60
C PHE A 127 -8.37 9.50 -16.62
N LYS A 128 -8.92 9.05 -17.77
CA LYS A 128 -9.33 7.66 -17.94
C LYS A 128 -8.15 6.70 -17.73
N MET A 129 -7.00 7.01 -18.31
CA MET A 129 -5.82 6.17 -18.17
C MET A 129 -5.28 6.15 -16.74
N PHE A 130 -5.31 7.26 -16.02
CA PHE A 130 -4.99 7.30 -14.60
C PHE A 130 -5.89 6.34 -13.81
N ARG A 131 -7.22 6.43 -14.01
CA ARG A 131 -8.18 5.51 -13.37
C ARG A 131 -7.93 4.05 -13.71
N ASP A 132 -7.71 3.75 -15.01
CA ASP A 132 -7.42 2.39 -15.46
C ASP A 132 -6.13 1.82 -14.86
N ARG A 133 -5.12 2.68 -14.63
CA ARG A 133 -3.87 2.30 -13.94
C ARG A 133 -4.10 2.07 -12.46
N LEU A 134 -4.90 2.90 -11.81
CA LEU A 134 -5.21 2.78 -10.37
C LEU A 134 -6.01 1.51 -10.08
N ASP A 135 -7.04 1.23 -10.89
CA ASP A 135 -7.79 -0.03 -10.85
C ASP A 135 -6.87 -1.24 -10.98
N PHE A 136 -5.94 -1.17 -11.94
CA PHE A 136 -4.99 -2.23 -12.18
C PHE A 136 -3.98 -2.39 -11.03
N ALA A 137 -3.39 -1.29 -10.55
CA ALA A 137 -2.41 -1.30 -9.48
C ALA A 137 -2.97 -1.96 -8.22
N ALA A 138 -4.14 -1.53 -7.75
CA ALA A 138 -4.79 -2.09 -6.57
C ALA A 138 -5.10 -3.60 -6.72
N SER A 139 -5.41 -4.06 -7.94
CA SER A 139 -5.70 -5.48 -8.20
C SER A 139 -4.49 -6.41 -8.06
N LEU A 140 -3.27 -5.86 -7.98
CA LEU A 140 -2.03 -6.64 -7.85
C LEU A 140 -1.54 -6.79 -6.40
N TYR A 141 -2.32 -6.34 -5.42
CA TYR A 141 -2.01 -6.42 -3.99
C TYR A 141 -0.66 -5.79 -3.57
N PRO A 142 -0.29 -4.59 -4.06
CA PRO A 142 0.88 -3.88 -3.53
C PRO A 142 0.65 -3.51 -2.06
N ASN A 143 1.71 -3.49 -1.24
CA ASN A 143 1.63 -3.08 0.16
C ASN A 143 1.24 -1.60 0.34
N HIS A 144 1.50 -0.78 -0.67
CA HIS A 144 1.16 0.64 -0.72
C HIS A 144 1.08 1.13 -2.16
N ILE A 145 0.30 2.19 -2.39
CA ILE A 145 0.18 2.88 -3.67
C ILE A 145 0.38 4.36 -3.40
N ASP A 146 1.55 4.86 -3.77
CA ASP A 146 1.94 6.24 -3.49
C ASP A 146 2.10 7.03 -4.78
N PHE A 147 2.10 8.35 -4.62
CA PHE A 147 2.11 9.26 -5.75
C PHE A 147 3.21 10.30 -5.59
N GLU A 148 4.21 10.28 -6.48
CA GLU A 148 5.39 11.15 -6.36
C GLU A 148 5.04 12.64 -6.21
N GLN A 149 3.93 13.05 -6.80
CA GLN A 149 3.45 14.42 -6.82
C GLN A 149 2.93 14.89 -5.46
N LEU A 150 2.53 13.97 -4.58
CA LEU A 150 2.13 14.25 -3.19
C LEU A 150 3.33 14.24 -2.22
N GLU A 151 4.46 13.67 -2.61
CA GLU A 151 5.64 13.56 -1.73
C GLU A 151 6.64 14.72 -1.91
N ARG A 152 6.51 15.52 -2.97
CA ARG A 152 7.42 16.63 -3.27
C ARG A 152 6.86 17.94 -2.74
N THR A 153 7.71 18.74 -2.08
CA THR A 153 7.36 20.12 -1.67
C THR A 153 8.30 21.13 -2.34
N PRO A 154 7.79 22.12 -3.10
CA PRO A 154 6.39 22.29 -3.46
C PRO A 154 5.89 21.17 -4.38
N TYR A 155 4.59 20.88 -4.33
CA TYR A 155 3.97 19.84 -5.16
C TYR A 155 4.25 20.09 -6.64
N GLU A 156 4.60 19.03 -7.35
CA GLU A 156 4.83 19.09 -8.79
C GLU A 156 3.50 18.90 -9.53
N ASP A 157 2.72 19.98 -9.59
CA ASP A 157 1.43 19.94 -10.29
C ASP A 157 1.62 19.77 -11.81
N PRO A 158 0.95 18.79 -12.43
CA PRO A 158 1.03 18.60 -13.87
C PRO A 158 0.38 19.77 -14.61
N LYS A 159 0.88 20.09 -15.80
CA LYS A 159 0.31 21.16 -16.63
C LYS A 159 -0.84 20.64 -17.49
N PRO A 160 -2.01 21.32 -17.49
CA PRO A 160 -3.15 20.93 -18.32
C PRO A 160 -2.77 20.76 -19.79
N THR A 161 -3.37 19.76 -20.43
CA THR A 161 -3.20 19.48 -21.86
C THR A 161 -4.54 19.53 -22.58
N GLY A 162 -4.54 19.48 -23.91
CA GLY A 162 -5.79 19.44 -24.68
C GLY A 162 -6.67 18.19 -24.43
N VAL A 163 -6.12 17.15 -23.78
CA VAL A 163 -6.81 15.88 -23.48
C VAL A 163 -6.87 15.55 -21.98
N TYR A 164 -6.29 16.42 -21.14
CA TYR A 164 -6.26 16.27 -19.68
C TYR A 164 -6.47 17.65 -19.07
N SER A 165 -7.72 17.96 -18.73
CA SER A 165 -8.12 19.30 -18.28
C SER A 165 -7.64 19.59 -16.85
N SER A 166 -7.62 20.86 -16.44
CA SER A 166 -7.32 21.22 -15.04
C SER A 166 -8.27 20.53 -14.06
N LYS A 167 -9.56 20.44 -14.41
CA LYS A 167 -10.56 19.78 -13.57
C LYS A 167 -10.26 18.28 -13.40
N ASP A 168 -9.85 17.62 -14.48
CA ASP A 168 -9.44 16.23 -14.42
C ASP A 168 -8.19 16.03 -13.55
N MET A 169 -7.26 16.99 -13.57
CA MET A 169 -6.06 16.97 -12.72
C MET A 169 -6.41 17.13 -11.26
N ASP A 170 -7.35 18.02 -10.93
CA ASP A 170 -7.88 18.17 -9.57
C ASP A 170 -8.53 16.87 -9.08
N PHE A 171 -9.37 16.23 -9.90
CA PHE A 171 -9.94 14.91 -9.57
C PHE A 171 -8.86 13.84 -9.36
N SER A 172 -7.80 13.86 -10.18
CA SER A 172 -6.71 12.89 -10.05
C SER A 172 -5.93 13.10 -8.76
N ARG A 173 -5.68 14.35 -8.37
CA ARG A 173 -5.05 14.70 -7.09
C ARG A 173 -5.89 14.25 -5.91
N GLY A 174 -7.19 14.55 -5.93
CA GLY A 174 -8.12 14.13 -4.89
C GLY A 174 -8.16 12.60 -4.73
N MET A 175 -8.30 11.87 -5.84
CA MET A 175 -8.27 10.41 -5.84
C MET A 175 -6.92 9.82 -5.40
N ALA A 176 -5.81 10.44 -5.79
CA ALA A 176 -4.47 10.03 -5.35
C ALA A 176 -4.31 10.18 -3.84
N PHE A 177 -4.77 11.31 -3.29
CA PHE A 177 -4.76 11.55 -1.84
C PHE A 177 -5.69 10.58 -1.10
N ALA A 178 -6.90 10.36 -1.61
CA ALA A 178 -7.83 9.37 -1.09
C ALA A 178 -7.23 7.96 -1.07
N CYS A 179 -6.50 7.59 -2.13
CA CYS A 179 -5.78 6.32 -2.20
C CYS A 179 -4.64 6.26 -1.17
N LYS A 180 -3.80 7.29 -1.07
CA LYS A 180 -2.72 7.37 -0.07
C LYS A 180 -3.27 7.19 1.35
N VAL A 181 -4.28 7.96 1.73
CA VAL A 181 -4.87 7.92 3.08
C VAL A 181 -5.56 6.58 3.33
N PHE A 182 -6.46 6.16 2.45
CA PHE A 182 -7.26 4.96 2.69
C PHE A 182 -6.43 3.67 2.56
N TYR A 183 -5.61 3.57 1.53
CA TYR A 183 -4.94 2.32 1.15
C TYR A 183 -3.57 2.17 1.81
N SER A 184 -2.66 3.14 1.60
CA SER A 184 -1.29 3.09 2.12
C SER A 184 -1.26 3.36 3.63
N GLN A 185 -1.66 4.55 4.05
CA GLN A 185 -1.63 4.96 5.46
C GLN A 185 -2.62 4.16 6.32
N GLY A 186 -3.77 3.79 5.73
CA GLY A 186 -4.76 2.91 6.35
C GLY A 186 -4.48 1.41 6.20
N ARG A 187 -3.34 1.02 5.60
CA ARG A 187 -2.83 -0.35 5.52
C ARG A 187 -3.90 -1.37 5.09
N ALA A 188 -4.62 -1.04 4.01
CA ALA A 188 -5.85 -1.74 3.63
C ALA A 188 -5.63 -3.04 2.81
N VAL A 189 -4.40 -3.28 2.37
CA VAL A 189 -4.00 -4.35 1.43
C VAL A 189 -4.60 -5.73 1.73
N PRO A 190 -4.61 -6.22 2.99
CA PRO A 190 -5.08 -7.57 3.28
C PRO A 190 -6.56 -7.81 2.95
N TRP A 191 -7.38 -6.75 2.90
CA TRP A 191 -8.84 -6.87 2.81
C TRP A 191 -9.48 -5.99 1.75
N PHE A 192 -8.76 -5.01 1.20
CA PHE A 192 -9.32 -4.00 0.29
C PHE A 192 -10.01 -4.62 -0.94
N ASN A 193 -9.35 -5.57 -1.60
CA ASN A 193 -9.90 -6.21 -2.79
C ASN A 193 -11.15 -7.05 -2.48
N SER A 194 -11.21 -7.68 -1.31
CA SER A 194 -12.40 -8.41 -0.83
C SER A 194 -13.59 -7.45 -0.64
N VAL A 195 -13.35 -6.26 -0.11
CA VAL A 195 -14.34 -5.19 0.01
C VAL A 195 -14.82 -4.70 -1.36
N LEU A 196 -13.91 -4.45 -2.30
CA LEU A 196 -14.27 -4.04 -3.67
C LEU A 196 -15.13 -5.11 -4.36
N GLN A 197 -14.78 -6.38 -4.22
CA GLN A 197 -15.54 -7.50 -4.75
C GLN A 197 -16.95 -7.55 -4.13
N ALA A 198 -17.05 -7.43 -2.80
CA ALA A 198 -18.32 -7.40 -2.08
C ALA A 198 -19.20 -6.24 -2.55
N LEU A 199 -18.62 -5.06 -2.75
CA LEU A 199 -19.33 -3.87 -3.24
C LEU A 199 -19.64 -3.93 -4.74
N LYS A 200 -18.91 -4.71 -5.52
CA LYS A 200 -18.95 -4.81 -7.00
C LYS A 200 -18.58 -3.47 -7.66
N ILE A 201 -17.51 -2.84 -7.19
CA ILE A 201 -16.98 -1.59 -7.74
C ILE A 201 -15.47 -1.69 -7.94
N ASN A 202 -14.92 -0.85 -8.81
CA ASN A 202 -13.47 -0.75 -9.02
C ASN A 202 -12.83 0.22 -8.03
N ALA A 203 -11.51 0.10 -7.83
CA ALA A 203 -10.73 0.94 -6.92
C ALA A 203 -10.85 2.44 -7.24
N SER A 204 -10.78 2.82 -8.52
CA SER A 204 -10.91 4.23 -8.96
C SER A 204 -12.27 4.84 -8.62
N SER A 205 -13.35 4.07 -8.70
CA SER A 205 -14.67 4.55 -8.25
C SER A 205 -14.72 4.63 -6.73
N PHE A 206 -14.19 3.63 -6.03
CA PHE A 206 -14.09 3.64 -4.57
C PHE A 206 -13.34 4.87 -4.04
N PHE A 207 -12.17 5.19 -4.59
CA PHE A 207 -11.37 6.32 -4.14
C PHE A 207 -11.96 7.67 -4.56
N ALA A 208 -12.69 7.75 -5.67
CA ALA A 208 -13.47 8.95 -6.00
C ALA A 208 -14.57 9.18 -4.94
N ASP A 209 -15.29 8.13 -4.56
CA ASP A 209 -16.32 8.22 -3.52
C ASP A 209 -15.72 8.55 -2.13
N PHE A 210 -14.52 8.03 -1.82
CA PHE A 210 -13.83 8.34 -0.57
C PHE A 210 -13.29 9.78 -0.54
N GLU A 211 -12.85 10.32 -1.68
CA GLU A 211 -12.46 11.72 -1.79
C GLU A 211 -13.61 12.67 -1.47
N GLU A 212 -14.80 12.41 -2.03
CA GLU A 212 -16.02 13.17 -1.68
C GLU A 212 -16.32 13.06 -0.18
N PHE A 213 -16.18 11.87 0.40
CA PHE A 213 -16.34 11.67 1.84
C PHE A 213 -15.31 12.49 2.66
N GLN A 214 -14.04 12.52 2.23
CA GLN A 214 -12.98 13.28 2.91
C GLN A 214 -13.28 14.78 2.92
N GLN A 215 -13.78 15.32 1.81
CA GLN A 215 -14.19 16.73 1.70
C GLN A 215 -15.33 17.05 2.68
N CYS A 216 -16.33 16.16 2.78
CA CYS A 216 -17.45 16.36 3.71
C CYS A 216 -17.07 16.23 5.20
N ASN A 217 -15.96 15.56 5.52
CA ASN A 217 -15.53 15.28 6.90
C ASN A 217 -14.29 16.06 7.34
N ASN A 218 -13.83 17.05 6.57
CA ASN A 218 -12.63 17.86 6.85
C ASN A 218 -11.36 17.02 7.06
N CYS A 219 -11.17 15.98 6.24
CA CYS A 219 -9.96 15.17 6.21
C CYS A 219 -9.43 15.00 4.77
N SER A 220 -9.58 16.05 3.96
CA SER A 220 -9.14 16.10 2.57
C SER A 220 -7.77 16.76 2.42
N PHE A 221 -7.25 16.71 1.19
CA PHE A 221 -5.98 17.34 0.84
C PHE A 221 -5.99 18.86 1.06
N GLU A 222 -7.11 19.52 0.78
CA GLU A 222 -7.26 20.99 0.85
C GLU A 222 -7.15 21.54 2.27
N VAL A 223 -7.41 20.71 3.28
CA VAL A 223 -7.28 21.07 4.70
C VAL A 223 -5.98 20.54 5.31
N GLU A 224 -5.03 20.11 4.46
CA GLU A 224 -3.70 19.61 4.85
C GLU A 224 -3.78 18.45 5.85
N PHE A 225 -4.77 17.57 5.69
CA PHE A 225 -4.85 16.35 6.50
C PHE A 225 -3.66 15.44 6.18
N ASP A 226 -3.01 14.94 7.24
CA ASP A 226 -1.97 13.91 7.13
C ASP A 226 -2.38 12.69 7.96
N GLY A 227 -2.60 11.57 7.28
CA GLY A 227 -2.96 10.31 7.95
C GLY A 227 -1.82 9.73 8.79
N ASP A 228 -0.56 10.03 8.47
CA ASP A 228 0.59 9.59 9.26
C ASP A 228 0.65 10.35 10.60
N GLU A 229 0.41 11.67 10.58
CA GLU A 229 0.30 12.47 11.81
C GLU A 229 -0.94 12.11 12.64
N ALA A 230 -2.07 11.83 11.98
CA ALA A 230 -3.30 11.40 12.65
C ALA A 230 -3.17 10.01 13.30
N GLY A 231 -2.27 9.18 12.77
CA GLY A 231 -2.02 7.81 13.22
C GLY A 231 -3.04 6.80 12.68
N HIS A 232 -2.59 5.55 12.59
CA HIS A 232 -3.36 4.47 11.97
C HIS A 232 -4.76 4.27 12.57
N LYS A 233 -4.93 4.38 13.90
CA LYS A 233 -6.24 4.21 14.55
C LYS A 233 -7.26 5.27 14.09
N ALA A 234 -6.81 6.49 13.82
CA ALA A 234 -7.68 7.55 13.30
C ALA A 234 -8.09 7.26 11.85
N VAL A 235 -7.15 6.80 11.02
CA VAL A 235 -7.43 6.40 9.64
C VAL A 235 -8.37 5.19 9.59
N GLU A 236 -8.17 4.17 10.44
CA GLU A 236 -9.07 3.02 10.60
C GLU A 236 -10.51 3.46 10.90
N LYS A 237 -10.68 4.45 11.78
CA LYS A 237 -12.00 5.01 12.08
C LYS A 237 -12.64 5.66 10.85
N LEU A 238 -11.88 6.43 10.06
CA LEU A 238 -12.37 7.02 8.82
C LEU A 238 -12.76 5.95 7.79
N GLN A 239 -11.93 4.90 7.65
CA GLN A 239 -12.23 3.76 6.79
C GLN A 239 -13.56 3.11 7.19
N LEU A 240 -13.74 2.77 8.47
CA LEU A 240 -14.96 2.13 8.97
C LEU A 240 -16.20 3.02 8.80
N MET A 241 -16.10 4.33 9.06
CA MET A 241 -17.19 5.28 8.84
C MET A 241 -17.60 5.35 7.38
N PHE A 242 -16.63 5.45 6.47
CA PHE A 242 -16.89 5.45 5.03
C PHE A 242 -17.49 4.12 4.55
N LEU A 243 -16.90 2.99 4.96
CA LEU A 243 -17.37 1.67 4.56
C LEU A 243 -18.81 1.43 5.02
N SER A 244 -19.16 1.82 6.25
CA SER A 244 -20.55 1.71 6.73
C SER A 244 -21.53 2.44 5.79
N GLN A 245 -21.23 3.70 5.45
CA GLN A 245 -22.05 4.49 4.53
C GLN A 245 -22.10 3.85 3.14
N LYS A 246 -20.97 3.33 2.65
CA LYS A 246 -20.86 2.75 1.32
C LYS A 246 -21.64 1.45 1.17
N PHE A 247 -21.58 0.58 2.18
CA PHE A 247 -22.35 -0.66 2.20
C PHE A 247 -23.86 -0.38 2.36
N GLU A 248 -24.25 0.67 3.10
CA GLU A 248 -25.64 1.13 3.14
C GLU A 248 -26.12 1.64 1.77
N GLU A 249 -25.36 2.53 1.12
CA GLU A 249 -25.65 3.05 -0.22
C GLU A 249 -25.84 1.93 -1.25
N LYS A 250 -25.00 0.89 -1.20
CA LYS A 250 -25.08 -0.28 -2.10
C LYS A 250 -26.13 -1.30 -1.68
N SER A 251 -26.93 -1.04 -0.64
CA SER A 251 -27.94 -1.97 -0.10
C SER A 251 -27.33 -3.32 0.34
N LYS A 252 -26.10 -3.28 0.84
CA LYS A 252 -25.31 -4.44 1.28
C LYS A 252 -24.94 -4.35 2.77
N ILE A 253 -25.66 -3.55 3.56
CA ILE A 253 -25.37 -3.34 4.98
C ILE A 253 -25.32 -4.64 5.81
N HIS A 254 -26.03 -5.69 5.38
CA HIS A 254 -25.97 -7.02 5.99
C HIS A 254 -24.57 -7.66 5.95
N LEU A 255 -23.69 -7.25 5.05
CA LEU A 255 -22.30 -7.71 4.97
C LEU A 255 -21.36 -6.92 5.89
N PHE A 256 -21.80 -5.76 6.41
CA PHE A 256 -20.90 -4.81 7.05
C PHE A 256 -20.33 -5.32 8.38
N ALA A 257 -21.05 -6.19 9.11
CA ALA A 257 -20.52 -6.77 10.35
C ALA A 257 -19.20 -7.52 10.09
N ALA A 258 -19.15 -8.38 9.05
CA ALA A 258 -17.93 -9.07 8.67
C ALA A 258 -16.84 -8.09 8.17
N VAL A 259 -17.21 -7.09 7.38
CA VAL A 259 -16.26 -6.05 6.91
C VAL A 259 -15.63 -5.31 8.08
N ASN A 260 -16.44 -4.87 9.04
CA ASN A 260 -15.99 -4.17 10.24
C ASN A 260 -14.98 -5.01 11.02
N ASP A 261 -15.27 -6.30 11.21
CA ASP A 261 -14.41 -7.21 11.95
C ASP A 261 -13.10 -7.48 11.22
N ILE A 262 -13.15 -7.72 9.90
CA ILE A 262 -11.97 -7.88 9.04
C ILE A 262 -11.08 -6.64 9.12
N VAL A 263 -11.64 -5.43 9.03
CA VAL A 263 -10.85 -4.19 9.09
C VAL A 263 -10.24 -4.01 10.48
N LYS A 264 -11.02 -4.23 11.56
CA LYS A 264 -10.54 -4.08 12.94
C LYS A 264 -9.42 -5.06 13.28
N ILE A 265 -9.59 -6.35 12.97
CA ILE A 265 -8.60 -7.37 13.29
C ILE A 265 -7.30 -7.08 12.53
N ASN A 266 -7.35 -6.85 11.21
CA ASN A 266 -6.16 -6.51 10.43
C ASN A 266 -5.50 -5.21 10.92
N GLY A 267 -6.30 -4.21 11.28
CA GLY A 267 -5.79 -2.94 11.80
C GLY A 267 -5.10 -3.07 13.15
N ALA A 268 -5.57 -3.95 14.03
CA ALA A 268 -4.96 -4.23 15.32
C ALA A 268 -3.67 -5.06 15.18
N PHE A 269 -3.66 -6.10 14.34
CA PHE A 269 -2.43 -6.82 13.97
C PHE A 269 -1.35 -5.87 13.45
N SER A 270 -1.76 -4.99 12.55
CA SER A 270 -0.90 -4.00 11.92
C SER A 270 -0.29 -3.00 12.90
N ARG A 271 -1.04 -2.54 13.91
CA ARG A 271 -0.50 -1.70 14.99
C ARG A 271 0.49 -2.49 15.84
N CYS A 272 0.12 -3.71 16.26
CA CYS A 272 1.01 -4.57 17.04
C CYS A 272 2.37 -4.77 16.36
N SER A 273 2.38 -5.13 15.06
CA SER A 273 3.62 -5.26 14.29
C SER A 273 4.43 -3.97 14.16
N SER A 274 3.76 -2.82 14.16
CA SER A 274 4.37 -1.53 13.84
C SER A 274 4.99 -0.86 15.06
N ASP A 275 4.30 -0.89 16.20
CA ASP A 275 4.69 -0.14 17.40
C ASP A 275 4.51 -0.95 18.69
N GLY A 276 4.18 -2.23 18.60
CA GLY A 276 3.97 -3.12 19.74
C GLY A 276 2.67 -2.87 20.50
N THR A 277 1.72 -2.12 19.92
CA THR A 277 0.43 -1.88 20.57
C THR A 277 -0.37 -3.18 20.70
N GLU A 278 -0.51 -3.65 21.94
CA GLU A 278 -1.48 -4.69 22.31
C GLU A 278 -2.85 -4.04 22.54
N GLU A 279 -3.92 -4.64 22.00
CA GLU A 279 -5.28 -4.18 22.24
C GLU A 279 -6.29 -5.33 22.26
N ASP A 280 -7.38 -5.10 22.98
CA ASP A 280 -8.53 -6.00 22.97
C ASP A 280 -9.48 -5.58 21.84
N VAL A 281 -9.98 -6.56 21.08
CA VAL A 281 -10.84 -6.35 19.91
C VAL A 281 -12.10 -7.19 20.04
N GLU A 282 -13.24 -6.50 19.99
CA GLU A 282 -14.56 -7.14 19.90
C GLU A 282 -14.91 -7.43 18.44
N LEU A 283 -15.26 -8.70 18.18
CA LEU A 283 -15.61 -9.24 16.87
C LEU A 283 -16.98 -9.92 16.92
N SER A 284 -17.69 -9.88 15.81
CA SER A 284 -18.99 -10.54 15.59
C SER A 284 -18.86 -11.96 15.03
N TYR A 285 -17.65 -12.32 14.57
CA TYR A 285 -17.28 -13.63 14.03
C TYR A 285 -16.02 -14.14 14.73
N ASN A 286 -15.81 -15.46 14.68
CA ASN A 286 -14.61 -16.08 15.19
C ASN A 286 -13.36 -15.55 14.44
N PRO A 287 -12.29 -15.17 15.16
CA PRO A 287 -11.05 -14.66 14.56
C PRO A 287 -10.38 -15.63 13.59
N GLU A 288 -10.45 -16.95 13.85
CA GLU A 288 -9.85 -17.96 12.98
C GLU A 288 -10.55 -17.98 11.60
N ASP A 289 -11.87 -17.84 11.57
CA ASP A 289 -12.64 -17.76 10.33
C ASP A 289 -12.34 -16.46 9.58
N LEU A 290 -12.21 -15.34 10.28
CA LEU A 290 -11.91 -14.02 9.71
C LEU A 290 -10.52 -13.97 9.05
N LEU A 291 -9.52 -14.64 9.63
CA LEU A 291 -8.15 -14.72 9.11
C LEU A 291 -7.96 -15.83 8.08
N SER A 292 -8.97 -16.70 7.89
CA SER A 292 -8.92 -17.77 6.91
C SER A 292 -9.15 -17.26 5.47
N PRO A 293 -8.79 -18.05 4.45
CA PRO A 293 -9.14 -17.74 3.06
C PRO A 293 -10.64 -17.58 2.77
N TYR A 294 -11.53 -18.03 3.67
CA TYR A 294 -12.97 -17.90 3.49
C TYR A 294 -13.43 -16.43 3.52
N SER A 295 -12.74 -15.57 4.27
CA SER A 295 -13.08 -14.13 4.38
C SER A 295 -12.77 -13.33 3.12
N LEU A 296 -12.02 -13.91 2.16
CA LEU A 296 -11.72 -13.26 0.87
C LEU A 296 -12.97 -13.03 0.03
N ASN A 297 -13.97 -13.91 0.10
CA ASN A 297 -15.29 -13.66 -0.47
C ASN A 297 -16.29 -13.36 0.65
N ILE A 298 -16.41 -12.08 1.01
CA ILE A 298 -17.23 -11.59 2.12
C ILE A 298 -18.71 -12.02 1.98
N ALA A 299 -19.25 -12.08 0.77
CA ALA A 299 -20.63 -12.51 0.57
C ALA A 299 -20.83 -13.99 0.92
N ASP A 300 -19.96 -14.85 0.39
CA ASP A 300 -20.00 -16.28 0.69
C ASP A 300 -19.67 -16.54 2.17
N PHE A 301 -18.75 -15.79 2.76
CA PHE A 301 -18.40 -15.87 4.18
C PHE A 301 -19.63 -15.65 5.06
N VAL A 302 -20.34 -14.54 4.87
CA VAL A 302 -21.53 -14.19 5.68
C VAL A 302 -22.67 -15.20 5.50
N GLU A 303 -22.78 -15.84 4.34
CA GLU A 303 -23.80 -16.87 4.09
C GLU A 303 -23.49 -18.22 4.77
N ASN A 304 -22.21 -18.54 4.98
CA ASN A 304 -21.78 -19.89 5.38
C ASN A 304 -21.16 -19.95 6.78
N VAL A 305 -20.74 -18.83 7.37
CA VAL A 305 -20.12 -18.76 8.68
C VAL A 305 -21.10 -18.21 9.70
N ALA A 306 -21.24 -18.89 10.84
CA ALA A 306 -22.11 -18.44 11.91
C ALA A 306 -21.48 -17.27 12.66
N MET A 307 -22.29 -16.27 13.00
CA MET A 307 -21.86 -15.20 13.90
C MET A 307 -21.69 -15.75 15.32
N GLU A 308 -20.53 -15.47 15.90
CA GLU A 308 -20.16 -15.82 17.27
C GLU A 308 -19.41 -14.61 17.85
N SER A 309 -20.09 -13.88 18.74
CA SER A 309 -19.49 -12.73 19.41
C SER A 309 -18.27 -13.20 20.18
N THR A 310 -17.11 -12.65 19.84
CA THR A 310 -15.82 -13.06 20.39
C THR A 310 -15.02 -11.82 20.78
N GLU A 311 -14.40 -11.84 21.94
CA GLU A 311 -13.42 -10.85 22.36
C GLU A 311 -12.02 -11.48 22.30
N ILE A 312 -11.10 -10.83 21.58
CA ILE A 312 -9.72 -11.27 21.47
C ILE A 312 -8.77 -10.23 22.03
N LYS A 313 -7.62 -10.68 22.53
CA LYS A 313 -6.46 -9.83 22.78
C LYS A 313 -5.39 -10.09 21.72
N ILE A 314 -4.96 -9.04 21.04
CA ILE A 314 -3.80 -9.07 20.13
C ILE A 314 -2.54 -8.67 20.91
N PHE A 315 -1.45 -9.40 20.68
CA PHE A 315 -0.18 -9.20 21.38
C PHE A 315 1.03 -9.59 20.52
N GLU A 316 2.21 -9.09 20.88
CA GLU A 316 3.45 -9.36 20.16
C GLU A 316 4.11 -10.66 20.64
N THR A 317 4.66 -11.44 19.71
CA THR A 317 5.47 -12.64 19.99
C THR A 317 6.82 -12.56 19.28
N ASP A 318 7.73 -13.49 19.58
CA ASP A 318 9.00 -13.61 18.87
C ASP A 318 8.83 -13.92 17.36
N GLU A 319 7.65 -14.43 16.95
CA GLU A 319 7.31 -14.74 15.55
C GLU A 319 6.44 -13.67 14.88
N GLY A 320 6.13 -12.58 15.59
CA GLY A 320 5.25 -11.49 15.16
C GLY A 320 3.94 -11.41 15.96
N PRO A 321 2.97 -10.59 15.53
CA PRO A 321 1.71 -10.44 16.25
C PRO A 321 0.88 -11.73 16.23
N ASP A 322 0.25 -12.02 17.36
CA ASP A 322 -0.66 -13.15 17.54
C ASP A 322 -1.90 -12.70 18.34
N PHE A 323 -2.89 -13.59 18.47
CA PHE A 323 -4.11 -13.33 19.24
C PHE A 323 -4.45 -14.47 20.18
N LYS A 324 -5.23 -14.14 21.22
CA LYS A 324 -5.88 -15.13 22.09
C LYS A 324 -7.31 -14.71 22.38
N ILE A 325 -8.20 -15.70 22.45
CA ILE A 325 -9.59 -15.48 22.84
C ILE A 325 -9.64 -15.22 24.36
N ILE A 326 -10.33 -14.16 24.75
CA ILE A 326 -10.46 -13.74 26.15
C ILE A 326 -11.91 -13.67 26.63
N GLY A 327 -12.90 -13.69 25.73
CA GLY A 327 -14.32 -13.56 26.06
C GLY A 327 -15.23 -14.11 24.98
#